data_AF-A0AAD4SJ05-F1
#
_entry.id   AF-A0AAD4SJ05-F1
#
_cell.length_a   1.000
_cell.length_b   1.000
_cell.length_c   1.000
_cell.angle_alpha   90.00
_cell.angle_beta   90.00
_cell.angle_gamma   90.00
#
_symmetry.space_group_name_H-M   'P 1'
#
loop_
_entity.id
_entity.type
_entity.pdbx_description
1 polymer ?
#
loop_
_entity_poly.entity_id
_entity_poly.type
_entity_poly.pdbx_seq_one_letter_code
_entity_poly.pdbx_strand_id
1 'polypeptide(L)'
;MNHKNLDASNGFYCKPTQDLIVHCYPQDSQGLDLHPSFDYSTQKNSLPVQSSPSTISFSPNGSPISQLDSQSNPSDSRHSPDDAYGSHISVSSVTDDVDDLRNTLREWESMMLELDSDMADSYGSTIHGDKNQASVEHQKLKEMTEAIQRGDLKQVLVGCAKAISDNDMPTTEWLIAELRQMVSVCGDPVQRLGAYMLEGLVARLASSGSSIYKALRCKEPASAELLSHMHSLYEACPYFKFGYMSANSAIADALKDDNRIHIIDFQISQGTQWLSLIKALASRTGGPPHIRITGIDDSVSAYARNGGLQLVGQRLSHFAKLWNVPFEFHAGAMFGSNAELENLTLTPGEALAVNFPLMLHHMPDESVSTHNHRDRLLRLVKSLSPKVVTLVEQEANTNTAPFVQRFIETLNYYTAIFESIDVKLPREDKERINVEQHCLARDVVNIIACEGVERIERHELLGKWRSRFMMAGFTPYPLSPVFNATIKAVLENYNEKYTLEEKDGALYLGWKNKALVASCAWQ
;
A
#
# COMPACT_ATOMS: atom_id res chain seq x y z
N MET A 1 36.11 39.39 -44.22
CA MET A 1 36.78 38.14 -43.82
C MET A 1 36.61 38.05 -42.31
N ASN A 2 35.61 37.34 -41.80
CA ASN A 2 35.54 35.86 -41.67
C ASN A 2 36.63 35.29 -40.76
N HIS A 3 36.29 35.08 -39.50
CA HIS A 3 36.59 33.82 -38.82
C HIS A 3 35.30 33.27 -38.21
N LYS A 4 35.03 31.99 -38.44
CA LYS A 4 34.02 31.19 -37.73
C LYS A 4 34.76 30.22 -36.81
N ASN A 5 34.19 29.97 -35.64
CA ASN A 5 33.76 28.66 -35.14
C ASN A 5 32.88 28.97 -33.91
N LEU A 6 31.59 28.65 -33.90
CA LEU A 6 31.01 27.30 -33.75
C LEU A 6 31.46 26.62 -32.47
N ASP A 7 30.77 26.98 -31.38
CA ASP A 7 30.53 26.10 -30.25
C ASP A 7 29.05 26.28 -29.84
N ALA A 8 28.33 25.19 -29.59
CA ALA A 8 26.87 25.20 -29.47
C ALA A 8 26.36 23.94 -28.72
N SER A 9 26.56 23.92 -27.40
CA SER A 9 26.32 22.75 -26.54
C SER A 9 25.56 23.10 -25.24
N ASN A 10 24.66 24.09 -25.27
CA ASN A 10 23.81 24.44 -24.11
C ASN A 10 22.72 23.37 -23.87
N GLY A 11 23.02 22.42 -22.98
CA GLY A 11 22.03 21.49 -22.42
C GLY A 11 20.99 22.18 -21.53
N PHE A 12 19.77 21.65 -21.50
CA PHE A 12 18.65 22.21 -20.75
C PHE A 12 18.72 21.87 -19.25
N TYR A 13 19.28 22.77 -18.45
CA TYR A 13 19.28 22.64 -16.98
C TYR A 13 17.94 23.06 -16.36
N CYS A 14 17.17 22.10 -15.87
CA CYS A 14 15.97 22.38 -15.08
C CYS A 14 16.33 22.60 -13.60
N LYS A 15 16.04 23.78 -13.03
CA LYS A 15 16.24 24.04 -11.60
C LYS A 15 15.14 23.38 -10.74
N PRO A 16 15.45 22.94 -9.51
CA PRO A 16 14.44 22.48 -8.55
C PRO A 16 13.34 23.51 -8.36
N THR A 17 12.08 23.05 -8.29
CA THR A 17 10.91 23.92 -8.14
C THR A 17 10.41 23.85 -6.69
N GLN A 18 11.06 24.59 -5.79
CA GLN A 18 10.74 24.57 -4.35
C GLN A 18 9.66 25.58 -3.95
N ASP A 19 9.55 26.73 -4.63
CA ASP A 19 8.73 27.85 -4.14
C ASP A 19 7.24 27.82 -4.54
N LEU A 20 6.82 26.91 -5.45
CA LEU A 20 5.49 26.99 -6.09
C LEU A 20 4.37 26.17 -5.41
N ILE A 21 4.67 25.24 -4.51
CA ILE A 21 3.63 24.42 -3.85
C ILE A 21 2.79 25.27 -2.88
N VAL A 22 3.42 26.25 -2.21
CA VAL A 22 2.76 27.16 -1.24
C VAL A 22 1.63 27.97 -1.89
N HIS A 23 1.79 28.36 -3.16
CA HIS A 23 0.81 29.18 -3.88
C HIS A 23 -0.41 28.39 -4.43
N CYS A 24 -0.51 27.08 -4.17
CA CYS A 24 -1.64 26.26 -4.60
C CYS A 24 -2.66 25.93 -3.49
N TYR A 25 -2.50 26.50 -2.30
CA TYR A 25 -3.42 26.35 -1.17
C TYR A 25 -4.05 27.71 -0.78
N PRO A 26 -5.37 27.78 -0.49
CA PRO A 26 -5.99 29.01 0.00
C PRO A 26 -5.49 29.38 1.40
N GLN A 27 -4.97 30.61 1.56
CA GLN A 27 -4.66 31.20 2.86
C GLN A 27 -5.77 32.19 3.27
N ASP A 28 -6.87 31.68 3.81
CA ASP A 28 -7.98 32.51 4.32
C ASP A 28 -8.24 32.21 5.81
N SER A 29 -7.51 32.89 6.69
CA SER A 29 -7.77 32.87 8.14
C SER A 29 -7.31 34.15 8.85
N GLN A 30 -7.80 35.32 8.41
CA GLN A 30 -7.67 36.55 9.21
C GLN A 30 -8.69 36.54 10.35
N GLY A 31 -8.29 35.94 11.48
CA GLY A 31 -9.00 36.11 12.75
C GLY A 31 -8.77 37.51 13.31
N LEU A 32 -9.86 38.23 13.63
CA LEU A 32 -9.79 39.49 14.35
C LEU A 32 -9.79 39.21 15.87
N ASP A 33 -8.72 39.63 16.55
CA ASP A 33 -8.64 39.63 18.01
C ASP A 33 -9.73 40.50 18.64
N LEU A 34 -10.39 39.97 19.68
CA LEU A 34 -11.04 40.78 20.72
C LEU A 34 -11.21 39.96 22.02
N HIS A 35 -10.20 40.03 22.88
CA HIS A 35 -10.31 39.62 24.29
C HIS A 35 -11.34 40.48 25.03
N PRO A 36 -12.02 39.93 26.06
CA PRO A 36 -11.52 40.17 27.41
C PRO A 36 -11.51 38.93 28.33
N SER A 37 -10.70 39.01 29.39
CA SER A 37 -10.56 38.03 30.48
C SER A 37 -11.75 38.03 31.45
N PHE A 38 -11.86 37.00 32.31
CA PHE A 38 -11.98 37.18 33.77
C PHE A 38 -11.75 35.85 34.54
N ASP A 39 -11.44 35.97 35.84
CA ASP A 39 -10.84 34.93 36.68
C ASP A 39 -11.80 34.27 37.70
N TYR A 40 -11.46 33.02 38.03
CA TYR A 40 -11.61 32.29 39.31
C TYR A 40 -12.87 32.35 40.22
N SER A 41 -13.17 31.14 40.71
CA SER A 41 -13.55 30.78 42.10
C SER A 41 -15.03 30.57 42.51
N THR A 42 -15.38 29.28 42.63
CA THR A 42 -16.10 28.61 43.74
C THR A 42 -17.05 29.37 44.67
N GLN A 43 -18.29 28.88 44.80
CA GLN A 43 -18.81 28.42 46.12
C GLN A 43 -19.95 27.38 46.00
N LYS A 44 -20.39 26.83 47.14
CA LYS A 44 -21.36 25.71 47.26
C LYS A 44 -22.72 26.21 47.79
N ASN A 45 -23.84 25.55 47.44
CA ASN A 45 -24.66 24.77 48.40
C ASN A 45 -26.02 24.25 47.87
N SER A 46 -26.28 22.96 48.15
CA SER A 46 -27.54 22.27 48.50
C SER A 46 -28.95 22.75 48.04
N LEU A 47 -29.64 21.89 47.26
CA LEU A 47 -30.89 21.12 47.57
C LEU A 47 -32.16 21.83 48.13
N PRO A 48 -33.39 21.24 48.01
CA PRO A 48 -33.97 20.35 46.98
C PRO A 48 -35.47 20.70 46.64
N VAL A 49 -36.26 19.69 46.19
CA VAL A 49 -37.75 19.53 46.20
C VAL A 49 -38.48 19.55 44.83
N GLN A 50 -39.46 18.66 44.73
CA GLN A 50 -40.40 18.34 43.63
C GLN A 50 -41.31 19.55 43.27
N SER A 51 -41.87 19.72 42.06
CA SER A 51 -42.99 18.92 41.51
C SER A 51 -43.43 19.38 40.08
N SER A 52 -44.18 18.54 39.36
CA SER A 52 -44.84 18.80 38.04
C SER A 52 -46.36 19.09 38.24
N PRO A 53 -47.26 19.27 37.21
CA PRO A 53 -47.12 19.08 35.74
C PRO A 53 -47.92 20.08 34.84
N SER A 54 -48.16 19.69 33.57
CA SER A 54 -49.16 20.20 32.59
C SER A 54 -48.84 21.52 31.85
N THR A 55 -49.22 21.77 30.58
CA THR A 55 -49.92 20.97 29.52
C THR A 55 -49.38 21.40 28.13
N ILE A 56 -49.52 20.66 27.01
CA ILE A 56 -50.68 20.54 26.10
C ILE A 56 -50.43 19.35 25.11
N SER A 57 -51.48 18.75 24.53
CA SER A 57 -51.47 17.60 23.59
C SER A 57 -51.79 18.03 22.12
N PHE A 58 -51.93 17.19 21.07
CA PHE A 58 -52.24 15.76 20.95
C PHE A 58 -51.73 15.14 19.61
N SER A 59 -52.28 13.97 19.20
CA SER A 59 -51.85 13.13 18.06
C SER A 59 -52.60 13.42 16.73
N PRO A 60 -52.31 12.65 15.65
CA PRO A 60 -53.25 11.57 15.29
C PRO A 60 -52.57 10.23 14.93
N ASN A 61 -53.38 9.18 14.76
CA ASN A 61 -52.99 7.82 14.37
C ASN A 61 -54.20 7.12 13.68
N GLY A 62 -53.99 6.15 12.77
CA GLY A 62 -55.07 5.31 12.23
C GLY A 62 -54.92 4.79 10.79
N SER A 63 -55.16 3.50 10.59
CA SER A 63 -55.23 2.79 9.30
C SER A 63 -56.66 2.28 9.03
N PRO A 64 -56.90 1.62 7.88
CA PRO A 64 -57.82 0.46 7.86
C PRO A 64 -57.26 -0.77 7.11
N ILE A 65 -57.94 -1.93 7.23
CA ILE A 65 -57.54 -3.26 6.72
C ILE A 65 -58.73 -4.03 6.13
N SER A 66 -58.48 -4.81 5.08
CA SER A 66 -59.17 -6.06 4.67
C SER A 66 -58.30 -6.73 3.57
N GLN A 67 -57.88 -8.01 3.57
CA GLN A 67 -58.58 -9.31 3.70
C GLN A 67 -59.63 -9.56 2.59
N LEU A 68 -59.69 -10.72 1.91
CA LEU A 68 -58.93 -12.00 1.98
C LEU A 68 -59.02 -12.72 0.61
N ASP A 69 -58.03 -13.53 0.17
CA ASP A 69 -58.21 -14.99 -0.07
C ASP A 69 -57.00 -15.75 -0.68
N SER A 70 -56.61 -16.81 0.04
CA SER A 70 -56.30 -18.19 -0.36
C SER A 70 -56.06 -18.60 -1.84
N GLN A 71 -54.93 -19.28 -2.11
CA GLN A 71 -54.77 -20.57 -2.84
C GLN A 71 -53.29 -21.03 -2.76
N SER A 72 -52.95 -22.25 -3.20
CA SER A 72 -51.64 -22.88 -2.88
C SER A 72 -51.12 -23.93 -3.88
N ASN A 73 -49.85 -24.32 -3.71
CA ASN A 73 -49.17 -25.51 -4.26
C ASN A 73 -48.65 -25.50 -5.72
N PRO A 74 -47.69 -26.40 -6.08
CA PRO A 74 -46.59 -26.06 -6.99
C PRO A 74 -46.56 -26.82 -8.33
N SER A 75 -45.56 -26.52 -9.15
CA SER A 75 -45.13 -27.32 -10.32
C SER A 75 -43.71 -26.94 -10.75
N ASP A 76 -42.99 -27.74 -11.54
CA ASP A 76 -42.79 -29.20 -11.52
C ASP A 76 -41.44 -29.50 -12.19
N SER A 77 -40.80 -30.63 -11.88
CA SER A 77 -39.53 -31.03 -12.49
C SER A 77 -39.76 -31.93 -13.72
N ARG A 78 -39.25 -31.56 -14.92
CA ARG A 78 -39.18 -32.46 -16.09
C ARG A 78 -38.07 -32.11 -17.08
N HIS A 79 -37.18 -33.07 -17.26
CA HIS A 79 -36.44 -33.56 -18.45
C HIS A 79 -36.14 -32.68 -19.69
N SER A 80 -34.96 -32.96 -20.25
CA SER A 80 -34.52 -32.70 -21.63
C SER A 80 -35.45 -33.32 -22.70
N PRO A 81 -35.16 -33.04 -23.98
CA PRO A 81 -34.70 -34.13 -24.84
C PRO A 81 -33.32 -33.88 -25.46
N ASP A 82 -32.70 -34.95 -25.97
CA ASP A 82 -31.50 -34.92 -26.79
C ASP A 82 -31.76 -34.35 -28.20
N ASP A 83 -30.70 -33.88 -28.87
CA ASP A 83 -30.61 -33.93 -30.33
C ASP A 83 -29.16 -34.27 -30.75
N ALA A 84 -28.98 -34.89 -31.92
CA ALA A 84 -27.89 -35.87 -32.12
C ALA A 84 -26.98 -35.68 -33.36
N TYR A 85 -26.07 -36.65 -33.55
CA TYR A 85 -25.13 -36.89 -34.67
C TYR A 85 -23.81 -36.09 -34.73
N GLY A 86 -22.70 -36.83 -34.94
CA GLY A 86 -21.35 -36.25 -35.12
C GLY A 86 -20.16 -37.20 -34.89
N SER A 87 -20.22 -38.46 -35.34
CA SER A 87 -19.16 -39.47 -35.08
C SER A 87 -18.05 -39.52 -36.13
N HIS A 88 -16.78 -39.80 -35.72
CA HIS A 88 -15.97 -40.96 -36.16
C HIS A 88 -14.47 -40.89 -35.77
N ILE A 89 -13.96 -42.00 -35.19
CA ILE A 89 -12.67 -42.70 -35.47
C ILE A 89 -11.33 -41.92 -35.36
N SER A 90 -10.20 -42.41 -34.82
CA SER A 90 -9.72 -43.47 -33.86
C SER A 90 -8.18 -43.22 -33.70
N VAL A 91 -7.26 -44.01 -33.09
CA VAL A 91 -7.21 -45.35 -32.46
C VAL A 91 -6.01 -45.44 -31.48
N SER A 92 -5.89 -46.54 -30.74
CA SER A 92 -4.72 -46.98 -29.91
C SER A 92 -4.50 -46.27 -28.56
N SER A 93 -4.04 -46.96 -27.50
CA SER A 93 -4.04 -48.42 -27.25
C SER A 93 -3.91 -48.68 -25.75
N VAL A 94 -4.74 -49.59 -25.23
CA VAL A 94 -4.64 -50.07 -23.84
C VAL A 94 -4.00 -51.46 -23.82
N THR A 95 -2.95 -51.60 -23.02
CA THR A 95 -2.53 -52.87 -22.40
C THR A 95 -2.16 -52.56 -20.96
N ASP A 96 -2.88 -53.21 -20.04
CA ASP A 96 -2.56 -53.53 -18.65
C ASP A 96 -1.50 -52.69 -17.92
N ASP A 97 -1.92 -52.00 -16.85
CA ASP A 97 -1.15 -52.05 -15.60
C ASP A 97 -2.02 -51.94 -14.33
N VAL A 98 -2.94 -52.89 -14.17
CA VAL A 98 -3.75 -53.03 -12.95
C VAL A 98 -2.95 -53.70 -11.81
N ASP A 99 -1.87 -54.40 -12.15
CA ASP A 99 -0.99 -55.04 -11.17
C ASP A 99 0.09 -54.09 -10.63
N ASP A 100 0.66 -53.14 -11.40
CA ASP A 100 1.55 -52.10 -10.82
C ASP A 100 0.82 -51.22 -9.79
N LEU A 101 -0.43 -50.81 -10.06
CA LEU A 101 -1.25 -50.09 -9.09
C LEU A 101 -1.57 -50.92 -7.83
N ARG A 102 -1.67 -52.25 -7.97
CA ARG A 102 -1.88 -53.19 -6.86
C ARG A 102 -0.60 -53.42 -6.06
N ASN A 103 0.55 -53.46 -6.73
CA ASN A 103 1.86 -53.64 -6.11
C ASN A 103 2.27 -52.38 -5.35
N THR A 104 2.13 -51.19 -5.95
CA THR A 104 2.34 -49.91 -5.23
C THR A 104 1.40 -49.77 -4.04
N LEU A 105 0.11 -50.11 -4.15
CA LEU A 105 -0.78 -50.14 -2.97
C LEU A 105 -0.30 -51.09 -1.87
N ARG A 106 0.29 -52.25 -2.22
CA ARG A 106 0.87 -53.20 -1.26
C ARG A 106 2.20 -52.77 -0.67
N GLU A 107 3.04 -52.07 -1.43
CA GLU A 107 4.26 -51.44 -0.91
C GLU A 107 3.90 -50.33 0.08
N TRP A 108 2.85 -49.55 -0.19
CA TRP A 108 2.36 -48.52 0.73
C TRP A 108 1.68 -49.13 1.96
N GLU A 109 0.88 -50.20 1.83
CA GLU A 109 0.40 -50.97 2.99
C GLU A 109 1.56 -51.54 3.82
N SER A 110 2.63 -52.02 3.18
CA SER A 110 3.82 -52.55 3.89
C SER A 110 4.58 -51.44 4.62
N MET A 111 4.84 -50.30 3.97
CA MET A 111 5.47 -49.12 4.60
C MET A 111 4.63 -48.53 5.74
N MET A 112 3.30 -48.65 5.68
CA MET A 112 2.41 -48.25 6.77
C MET A 112 2.40 -49.26 7.94
N LEU A 113 2.65 -50.55 7.68
CA LEU A 113 2.70 -51.59 8.71
C LEU A 113 4.09 -51.73 9.37
N GLU A 114 5.18 -51.36 8.69
CA GLU A 114 6.53 -51.32 9.30
C GLU A 114 6.68 -50.21 10.36
N LEU A 115 5.77 -49.23 10.41
CA LEU A 115 5.79 -48.14 11.40
C LEU A 115 5.17 -48.49 12.77
N ASP A 116 4.43 -49.60 12.89
CA ASP A 116 3.76 -50.04 14.13
C ASP A 116 4.50 -51.19 14.86
N SER A 117 5.71 -51.58 14.42
CA SER A 117 6.37 -52.82 14.87
C SER A 117 7.30 -52.70 16.09
N ASP A 118 7.70 -51.50 16.52
CA ASP A 118 8.75 -51.29 17.55
C ASP A 118 8.21 -51.04 18.97
N MET A 119 7.08 -51.67 19.34
CA MET A 119 6.41 -51.51 20.64
C MET A 119 6.27 -52.82 21.44
N ALA A 120 7.37 -53.58 21.59
CA ALA A 120 7.36 -54.84 22.35
C ALA A 120 8.64 -55.20 23.13
N ASP A 121 9.49 -54.25 23.59
CA ASP A 121 10.49 -54.57 24.63
C ASP A 121 11.06 -53.36 25.42
N SER A 122 10.31 -52.85 26.41
CA SER A 122 10.88 -52.25 27.64
C SER A 122 9.80 -51.92 28.68
N TYR A 123 9.70 -52.74 29.74
CA TYR A 123 9.07 -52.32 31.00
C TYR A 123 10.08 -51.51 31.83
N GLY A 124 10.46 -50.32 31.35
CA GLY A 124 11.55 -49.53 31.94
C GLY A 124 11.57 -48.05 31.54
N SER A 125 11.24 -47.19 32.52
CA SER A 125 11.49 -45.74 32.55
C SER A 125 10.88 -44.87 31.42
N THR A 126 9.63 -44.46 31.63
CA THR A 126 9.14 -43.14 31.17
C THR A 126 10.08 -42.01 31.67
N ILE A 127 9.95 -40.78 31.13
CA ILE A 127 10.77 -39.57 31.40
C ILE A 127 12.10 -39.51 30.62
N HIS A 128 12.00 -39.24 29.30
CA HIS A 128 13.15 -38.73 28.54
C HIS A 128 12.88 -37.63 27.48
N GLY A 129 11.68 -37.52 26.88
CA GLY A 129 11.38 -36.41 25.97
C GLY A 129 11.29 -35.04 26.67
N ASP A 130 10.64 -35.02 27.83
CA ASP A 130 10.28 -33.82 28.61
C ASP A 130 11.48 -32.93 29.00
N LYS A 131 12.62 -33.57 29.30
CA LYS A 131 13.86 -32.88 29.73
C LYS A 131 14.46 -32.01 28.63
N ASN A 132 14.32 -32.39 27.36
CA ASN A 132 14.87 -31.62 26.25
C ASN A 132 13.99 -30.39 25.96
N GLN A 133 12.67 -30.54 26.01
CA GLN A 133 11.70 -29.46 25.86
C GLN A 133 11.95 -28.34 26.89
N ALA A 134 11.95 -28.69 28.18
CA ALA A 134 12.19 -27.75 29.27
C ALA A 134 13.57 -27.07 29.21
N SER A 135 14.61 -27.79 28.74
CA SER A 135 15.95 -27.21 28.55
C SER A 135 15.99 -26.17 27.41
N VAL A 136 15.20 -26.36 26.35
CA VAL A 136 15.11 -25.39 25.23
C VAL A 136 14.30 -24.17 25.64
N GLU A 137 13.20 -24.35 26.37
CA GLU A 137 12.36 -23.25 26.86
C GLU A 137 13.09 -22.39 27.89
N HIS A 138 13.83 -23.00 28.82
CA HIS A 138 14.68 -22.27 29.75
C HIS A 138 15.77 -21.45 29.04
N GLN A 139 16.37 -22.00 27.97
CA GLN A 139 17.37 -21.29 27.16
C GLN A 139 16.74 -20.13 26.36
N LYS A 140 15.56 -20.32 25.73
CA LYS A 140 14.80 -19.24 25.08
C LYS A 140 14.51 -18.09 26.06
N LEU A 141 14.01 -18.41 27.25
CA LEU A 141 13.66 -17.42 28.28
C LEU A 141 14.90 -16.61 28.70
N LYS A 142 16.02 -17.31 28.96
CA LYS A 142 17.30 -16.68 29.29
C LYS A 142 17.78 -15.75 28.18
N GLU A 143 17.75 -16.17 26.91
CA GLU A 143 18.15 -15.35 25.77
C GLU A 143 17.33 -14.06 25.65
N MET A 144 16.02 -14.13 25.93
CA MET A 144 15.16 -12.94 25.96
C MET A 144 15.45 -12.04 27.17
N THR A 145 15.69 -12.61 28.36
CA THR A 145 16.09 -11.82 29.54
C THR A 145 17.41 -11.08 29.31
N GLU A 146 18.41 -11.73 28.70
CA GLU A 146 19.65 -11.05 28.31
C GLU A 146 19.43 -9.99 27.21
N ALA A 147 18.51 -10.23 26.26
CA ALA A 147 18.18 -9.25 25.23
C ALA A 147 17.58 -7.97 25.81
N ILE A 148 16.66 -8.09 26.77
CA ILE A 148 16.07 -6.98 27.53
C ILE A 148 17.17 -6.23 28.30
N GLN A 149 18.05 -6.95 29.01
CA GLN A 149 19.16 -6.35 29.76
C GLN A 149 20.17 -5.60 28.86
N ARG A 150 20.36 -6.06 27.61
CA ARG A 150 21.19 -5.36 26.60
C ARG A 150 20.47 -4.20 25.91
N GLY A 151 19.15 -4.05 26.10
CA GLY A 151 18.34 -3.08 25.36
C GLY A 151 18.09 -3.46 23.89
N ASP A 152 18.25 -4.73 23.50
CA ASP A 152 18.03 -5.18 22.12
C ASP A 152 16.53 -5.29 21.78
N LEU A 153 15.93 -4.12 21.57
CA LEU A 153 14.53 -3.96 21.21
C LEU A 153 14.15 -4.76 19.95
N LYS A 154 15.08 -5.01 19.02
CA LYS A 154 14.78 -5.83 17.82
C LYS A 154 14.66 -7.30 18.16
N GLN A 155 15.59 -7.83 18.96
CA GLN A 155 15.54 -9.21 19.44
C GLN A 155 14.27 -9.45 20.27
N VAL A 156 13.90 -8.52 21.17
CA VAL A 156 12.70 -8.62 22.01
C VAL A 156 11.40 -8.51 21.20
N LEU A 157 11.30 -7.58 20.23
CA LEU A 157 10.14 -7.48 19.32
C LEU A 157 9.92 -8.77 18.51
N VAL A 158 10.99 -9.34 17.96
CA VAL A 158 10.94 -10.60 17.19
C VAL A 158 10.64 -11.80 18.10
N GLY A 159 11.13 -11.79 19.34
CA GLY A 159 10.74 -12.75 20.38
C GLY A 159 9.24 -12.73 20.67
N CYS A 160 8.67 -11.53 20.85
CA CYS A 160 7.24 -11.37 21.08
C CYS A 160 6.39 -11.82 19.88
N ALA A 161 6.80 -11.48 18.66
CA ALA A 161 6.12 -11.94 17.45
C ALA A 161 6.15 -13.47 17.29
N LYS A 162 7.23 -14.13 17.73
CA LYS A 162 7.32 -15.60 17.79
C LYS A 162 6.40 -16.18 18.87
N ALA A 163 6.43 -15.67 20.10
CA ALA A 163 5.56 -16.14 21.18
C ALA A 163 4.06 -16.06 20.79
N ILE A 164 3.65 -14.98 20.12
CA ILE A 164 2.30 -14.82 19.56
C ILE A 164 2.00 -15.86 18.45
N SER A 165 2.98 -16.20 17.61
CA SER A 165 2.84 -17.23 16.57
C SER A 165 2.82 -18.66 17.11
N ASP A 166 3.52 -18.90 18.22
CA ASP A 166 3.61 -20.18 18.92
C ASP A 166 2.43 -20.36 19.93
N ASN A 167 1.57 -19.34 20.08
CA ASN A 167 0.47 -19.25 21.06
C ASN A 167 0.93 -19.35 22.53
N ASP A 168 2.18 -18.94 22.81
CA ASP A 168 2.75 -18.81 24.15
C ASP A 168 2.31 -17.47 24.77
N MET A 169 1.11 -17.49 25.36
CA MET A 169 0.53 -16.34 26.05
C MET A 169 1.35 -15.85 27.26
N PRO A 170 1.86 -16.71 28.17
CA PRO A 170 2.71 -16.26 29.28
C PRO A 170 3.96 -15.48 28.83
N THR A 171 4.69 -15.99 27.84
CA THR A 171 5.86 -15.27 27.29
C THR A 171 5.44 -14.00 26.55
N THR A 172 4.31 -14.04 25.84
CA THR A 172 3.76 -12.87 25.14
C THR A 172 3.38 -11.73 26.09
N GLU A 173 2.67 -12.03 27.18
CA GLU A 173 2.26 -11.01 28.17
C GLU A 173 3.47 -10.38 28.86
N TRP A 174 4.48 -11.19 29.23
CA TRP A 174 5.75 -10.70 29.77
C TRP A 174 6.49 -9.81 28.77
N LEU A 175 6.74 -10.29 27.54
CA LEU A 175 7.48 -9.51 26.55
C LEU A 175 6.75 -8.21 26.17
N ILE A 176 5.42 -8.19 26.13
CA ILE A 176 4.65 -6.94 25.93
C ILE A 176 4.81 -5.97 27.11
N ALA A 177 4.90 -6.45 28.36
CA ALA A 177 5.12 -5.60 29.52
C ALA A 177 6.52 -4.95 29.50
N GLU A 178 7.55 -5.71 29.13
CA GLU A 178 8.93 -5.21 28.96
C GLU A 178 9.04 -4.24 27.78
N LEU A 179 8.48 -4.59 26.61
CA LEU A 179 8.51 -3.75 25.41
C LEU A 179 7.90 -2.36 25.66
N ARG A 180 6.85 -2.26 26.48
CA ARG A 180 6.25 -0.97 26.88
C ARG A 180 7.22 -0.03 27.63
N GLN A 181 8.29 -0.55 28.23
CA GLN A 181 9.35 0.25 28.88
C GLN A 181 10.50 0.59 27.93
N MET A 182 10.66 -0.17 26.83
CA MET A 182 11.78 -0.01 25.88
C MET A 182 11.47 0.98 24.74
N VAL A 183 10.20 1.13 24.35
CA VAL A 183 9.77 1.93 23.19
C VAL A 183 9.49 3.39 23.54
N SER A 184 9.63 4.31 22.57
CA SER A 184 9.33 5.73 22.75
C SER A 184 9.16 6.45 21.41
N VAL A 185 8.08 7.22 21.25
CA VAL A 185 7.82 8.05 20.05
C VAL A 185 8.73 9.28 19.93
N CYS A 186 9.48 9.62 20.99
CA CYS A 186 10.54 10.64 20.97
C CYS A 186 11.94 10.02 21.09
N GLY A 187 12.06 8.69 21.01
CA GLY A 187 13.32 7.97 21.13
C GLY A 187 14.15 7.97 19.85
N ASP A 188 15.12 7.06 19.79
CA ASP A 188 15.85 6.76 18.57
C ASP A 188 14.95 6.06 17.49
N PRO A 189 15.44 5.86 16.25
CA PRO A 189 14.65 5.22 15.19
C PRO A 189 14.06 3.85 15.53
N VAL A 190 14.75 3.02 16.32
CA VAL A 190 14.24 1.68 16.67
C VAL A 190 13.26 1.75 17.84
N GLN A 191 13.43 2.69 18.77
CA GLN A 191 12.42 2.97 19.81
C GLN A 191 11.13 3.53 19.24
N ARG A 192 11.22 4.41 18.24
CA ARG A 192 10.07 5.04 17.55
C ARG A 192 9.32 4.04 16.71
N LEU A 193 10.02 3.28 15.86
CA LEU A 193 9.42 2.16 15.13
C LEU A 193 8.84 1.11 16.08
N GLY A 194 9.57 0.75 17.13
CA GLY A 194 9.18 -0.26 18.09
C GLY A 194 7.84 0.02 18.77
N ALA A 195 7.50 1.29 19.02
CA ALA A 195 6.19 1.67 19.53
C ALA A 195 5.05 1.25 18.57
N TYR A 196 5.18 1.55 17.28
CA TYR A 196 4.17 1.20 16.28
C TYR A 196 4.15 -0.31 15.96
N MET A 197 5.31 -0.99 16.00
CA MET A 197 5.38 -2.45 15.89
C MET A 197 4.67 -3.14 17.07
N LEU A 198 4.85 -2.62 18.30
CA LEU A 198 4.21 -3.13 19.52
C LEU A 198 2.69 -2.93 19.49
N GLU A 199 2.21 -1.74 19.11
CA GLU A 199 0.77 -1.51 18.91
C GLU A 199 0.19 -2.46 17.84
N GLY A 200 0.94 -2.78 16.78
CA GLY A 200 0.59 -3.81 15.80
C GLY A 200 0.43 -5.21 16.43
N LEU A 201 1.32 -5.60 17.35
CA LEU A 201 1.24 -6.89 18.06
C LEU A 201 0.04 -6.94 19.04
N VAL A 202 -0.19 -5.86 19.79
CA VAL A 202 -1.34 -5.73 20.70
C VAL A 202 -2.67 -5.75 19.93
N ALA A 203 -2.73 -5.05 18.79
CA ALA A 203 -3.88 -5.05 17.91
C ALA A 203 -4.17 -6.43 17.28
N ARG A 204 -3.11 -7.20 16.97
CA ARG A 204 -3.24 -8.59 16.48
C ARG A 204 -3.87 -9.49 17.55
N LEU A 205 -3.34 -9.47 18.77
CA LEU A 205 -3.79 -10.31 19.88
C LEU A 205 -5.25 -10.06 20.26
N ALA A 206 -5.65 -8.79 20.32
CA ALA A 206 -7.03 -8.41 20.60
C ALA A 206 -8.02 -8.71 19.45
N SER A 207 -7.56 -9.36 18.36
CA SER A 207 -8.30 -9.54 17.09
C SER A 207 -8.91 -8.24 16.56
N SER A 208 -8.30 -7.11 16.92
CA SER A 208 -8.82 -5.78 16.70
C SER A 208 -8.01 -5.01 15.65
N GLY A 209 -7.06 -5.67 14.97
CA GLY A 209 -6.23 -5.08 13.91
C GLY A 209 -7.01 -4.25 12.91
N SER A 210 -8.14 -4.75 12.42
CA SER A 210 -8.98 -3.98 11.49
C SER A 210 -9.82 -2.91 12.18
N SER A 211 -10.27 -3.12 13.41
CA SER A 211 -10.93 -2.09 14.23
C SER A 211 -9.98 -0.95 14.60
N ILE A 212 -8.69 -1.23 14.80
CA ILE A 212 -7.63 -0.24 15.08
C ILE A 212 -7.17 0.43 13.80
N TYR A 213 -7.00 -0.29 12.69
CA TYR A 213 -6.77 0.31 11.37
C TYR A 213 -7.93 1.24 10.98
N LYS A 214 -9.19 0.81 11.18
CA LYS A 214 -10.39 1.65 11.00
C LYS A 214 -10.43 2.79 12.02
N ALA A 215 -10.04 2.59 13.28
CA ALA A 215 -10.00 3.68 14.27
C ALA A 215 -8.86 4.69 14.04
N LEU A 216 -7.75 4.29 13.40
CA LEU A 216 -6.72 5.19 12.89
C LEU A 216 -7.23 5.99 11.68
N ARG A 217 -8.18 5.45 10.90
CA ARG A 217 -8.95 6.19 9.88
C ARG A 217 -10.08 7.06 10.47
N CYS A 218 -10.70 6.66 11.59
CA CYS A 218 -11.76 7.44 12.24
C CYS A 218 -11.25 8.49 13.24
N LYS A 219 -9.98 8.38 13.67
CA LYS A 219 -9.19 9.44 14.31
C LYS A 219 -8.25 10.10 13.28
N GLU A 220 -8.66 10.16 12.02
CA GLU A 220 -7.93 10.96 11.03
C GLU A 220 -7.87 12.42 11.51
N PRO A 221 -6.68 13.06 11.50
CA PRO A 221 -6.57 14.49 11.70
C PRO A 221 -7.24 15.17 10.50
N ALA A 222 -7.64 16.44 10.64
CA ALA A 222 -8.44 17.12 9.62
C ALA A 222 -7.81 16.96 8.23
N SER A 223 -8.63 16.90 7.17
CA SER A 223 -8.18 16.67 5.79
C SER A 223 -6.99 17.54 5.35
N ALA A 224 -6.93 18.79 5.83
CA ALA A 224 -5.79 19.70 5.62
C ALA A 224 -4.53 19.32 6.42
N GLU A 225 -4.67 18.83 7.65
CA GLU A 225 -3.57 18.35 8.51
C GLU A 225 -2.95 17.06 7.94
N LEU A 226 -3.78 16.10 7.49
CA LEU A 226 -3.28 14.89 6.83
C LEU A 226 -2.52 15.20 5.52
N LEU A 227 -2.99 16.17 4.74
CA LEU A 227 -2.26 16.71 3.58
C LEU A 227 -0.94 17.37 3.99
N SER A 228 -0.91 18.13 5.10
CA SER A 228 0.31 18.74 5.64
C SER A 228 1.36 17.67 5.95
N HIS A 229 1.00 16.62 6.70
CA HIS A 229 1.93 15.55 7.05
C HIS A 229 2.46 14.81 5.80
N MET A 230 1.60 14.52 4.82
CA MET A 230 2.03 13.92 3.55
C MET A 230 2.96 14.84 2.74
N HIS A 231 2.76 16.16 2.78
CA HIS A 231 3.67 17.13 2.15
C HIS A 231 5.01 17.22 2.90
N SER A 232 5.00 17.25 4.23
CA SER A 232 6.20 17.22 5.07
C SER A 232 7.05 15.97 4.79
N LEU A 233 6.43 14.80 4.61
CA LEU A 233 7.12 13.57 4.21
C LEU A 233 7.72 13.66 2.79
N TYR A 234 6.99 14.25 1.84
CA TYR A 234 7.44 14.45 0.46
C TYR A 234 8.65 15.40 0.32
N GLU A 235 8.76 16.42 1.18
CA GLU A 235 9.93 17.30 1.20
C GLU A 235 11.08 16.79 2.08
N ALA A 236 10.78 16.08 3.17
CA ALA A 236 11.81 15.45 3.99
C ALA A 236 12.52 14.31 3.27
N CYS A 237 11.78 13.42 2.60
CA CYS A 237 12.30 12.17 2.06
C CYS A 237 12.08 12.04 0.54
N PRO A 238 13.01 11.40 -0.20
CA PRO A 238 12.96 11.36 -1.66
C PRO A 238 11.97 10.33 -2.22
N TYR A 239 11.30 9.50 -1.41
CA TYR A 239 10.54 8.31 -1.87
C TYR A 239 9.58 8.59 -3.04
N PHE A 240 8.62 9.49 -2.82
CA PHE A 240 7.64 9.90 -3.83
C PHE A 240 8.29 10.71 -4.96
N LYS A 241 9.25 11.58 -4.63
CA LYS A 241 9.94 12.46 -5.59
C LYS A 241 10.72 11.64 -6.63
N PHE A 242 11.43 10.60 -6.19
CA PHE A 242 12.07 9.57 -7.01
C PHE A 242 11.06 8.83 -7.89
N GLY A 243 9.96 8.33 -7.31
CA GLY A 243 8.91 7.62 -8.04
C GLY A 243 8.30 8.46 -9.16
N TYR A 244 7.87 9.67 -8.83
CA TYR A 244 7.28 10.61 -9.78
C TYR A 244 8.28 11.04 -10.87
N MET A 245 9.55 11.32 -10.51
CA MET A 245 10.56 11.69 -11.50
C MET A 245 10.88 10.54 -12.47
N SER A 246 11.03 9.31 -11.98
CA SER A 246 11.35 8.14 -12.82
C SER A 246 10.19 7.76 -13.73
N ALA A 247 8.96 7.72 -13.21
CA ALA A 247 7.76 7.50 -14.02
C ALA A 247 7.55 8.61 -15.06
N ASN A 248 7.63 9.89 -14.66
CA ASN A 248 7.47 11.01 -15.60
C ASN A 248 8.57 11.05 -16.67
N SER A 249 9.79 10.58 -16.37
CA SER A 249 10.87 10.48 -17.34
C SER A 249 10.59 9.43 -18.42
N ALA A 250 10.07 8.25 -18.03
CA ALA A 250 9.64 7.23 -18.99
C ALA A 250 8.48 7.71 -19.87
N ILE A 251 7.48 8.36 -19.27
CA ILE A 251 6.32 8.93 -19.97
C ILE A 251 6.75 10.06 -20.93
N ALA A 252 7.62 10.96 -20.49
CA ALA A 252 8.15 12.03 -21.33
C ALA A 252 8.96 11.48 -22.52
N ASP A 253 9.76 10.43 -22.32
CA ASP A 253 10.56 9.83 -23.38
C ASP A 253 9.72 9.05 -24.40
N ALA A 254 8.77 8.21 -23.94
CA ALA A 254 7.93 7.40 -24.81
C ALA A 254 6.92 8.24 -25.64
N LEU A 255 6.56 9.43 -25.16
CA LEU A 255 5.55 10.30 -25.77
C LEU A 255 6.12 11.61 -26.38
N LYS A 256 7.46 11.77 -26.44
CA LYS A 256 8.12 13.02 -26.84
C LYS A 256 7.69 13.54 -28.22
N ASP A 257 7.35 12.66 -29.16
CA ASP A 257 7.01 13.02 -30.55
C ASP A 257 5.49 13.17 -30.78
N ASP A 258 4.64 12.88 -29.78
CA ASP A 258 3.18 12.89 -29.93
C ASP A 258 2.57 14.27 -29.64
N ASN A 259 1.56 14.68 -30.41
CA ASN A 259 0.88 15.97 -30.23
C ASN A 259 -0.45 15.87 -29.44
N ARG A 260 -0.93 14.66 -29.17
CA ARG A 260 -2.05 14.36 -28.28
C ARG A 260 -1.69 13.19 -27.39
N ILE A 261 -1.72 13.41 -26.09
CA ILE A 261 -1.29 12.48 -25.05
C ILE A 261 -2.49 12.19 -24.14
N HIS A 262 -2.71 10.92 -23.83
CA HIS A 262 -3.61 10.49 -22.77
C HIS A 262 -2.78 9.79 -21.68
N ILE A 263 -2.97 10.20 -20.43
CA ILE A 263 -2.38 9.56 -19.25
C ILE A 263 -3.53 8.99 -18.42
N ILE A 264 -3.49 7.70 -18.11
CA ILE A 264 -4.35 7.09 -17.09
C ILE A 264 -3.51 6.93 -15.83
N ASP A 265 -3.84 7.70 -14.79
CA ASP A 265 -3.22 7.56 -13.47
C ASP A 265 -4.14 6.71 -12.59
N PHE A 266 -3.59 5.63 -12.04
CA PHE A 266 -4.31 4.66 -11.22
C PHE A 266 -4.29 4.94 -9.70
N GLN A 267 -3.70 6.05 -9.24
CA GLN A 267 -3.84 6.56 -7.87
C GLN A 267 -3.62 8.09 -7.83
N ILE A 268 -4.46 8.86 -8.54
CA ILE A 268 -4.18 10.28 -8.87
C ILE A 268 -3.97 11.19 -7.65
N SER A 269 -4.56 10.89 -6.49
CA SER A 269 -4.31 11.58 -5.22
C SER A 269 -4.45 13.12 -5.33
N GLN A 270 -3.37 13.90 -5.14
CA GLN A 270 -3.38 15.36 -5.33
C GLN A 270 -2.92 15.83 -6.72
N GLY A 271 -2.57 14.90 -7.63
CA GLY A 271 -2.06 15.20 -8.96
C GLY A 271 -0.65 15.82 -8.99
N THR A 272 0.05 15.87 -7.86
CA THR A 272 1.34 16.57 -7.71
C THR A 272 2.45 16.03 -8.62
N GLN A 273 2.43 14.73 -8.95
CA GLN A 273 3.28 14.11 -9.98
C GLN A 273 3.23 14.90 -11.30
N TRP A 274 2.02 15.23 -11.78
CA TRP A 274 1.80 15.77 -13.12
C TRP A 274 2.15 17.24 -13.27
N LEU A 275 2.24 18.01 -12.18
CA LEU A 275 2.71 19.41 -12.21
C LEU A 275 4.11 19.50 -12.83
N SER A 276 4.99 18.54 -12.52
CA SER A 276 6.34 18.48 -13.09
C SER A 276 6.34 18.11 -14.59
N LEU A 277 5.51 17.13 -15.00
CA LEU A 277 5.43 16.68 -16.40
C LEU A 277 4.76 17.73 -17.31
N ILE A 278 3.69 18.38 -16.86
CA ILE A 278 3.01 19.47 -17.60
C ILE A 278 4.00 20.60 -17.89
N LYS A 279 4.79 21.01 -16.88
CA LYS A 279 5.84 22.04 -17.02
C LYS A 279 6.98 21.61 -17.97
N ALA A 280 7.37 20.34 -17.95
CA ALA A 280 8.37 19.80 -18.87
C ALA A 280 7.86 19.78 -20.33
N LEU A 281 6.67 19.24 -20.56
CA LEU A 281 6.05 19.16 -21.89
C LEU A 281 5.66 20.54 -22.47
N ALA A 282 5.41 21.54 -21.62
CA ALA A 282 5.24 22.93 -22.05
C ALA A 282 6.47 23.52 -22.76
N SER A 283 7.66 23.01 -22.43
CA SER A 283 8.95 23.50 -22.96
C SER A 283 9.45 22.70 -24.17
N ARG A 284 8.63 21.79 -24.71
CA ARG A 284 9.00 20.83 -25.76
C ARG A 284 9.22 21.50 -27.12
N THR A 285 10.20 21.00 -27.88
CA THR A 285 10.41 21.36 -29.28
C THR A 285 9.16 21.05 -30.13
N GLY A 286 8.67 22.03 -30.89
CA GLY A 286 7.39 21.93 -31.60
C GLY A 286 6.17 22.39 -30.80
N GLY A 287 6.33 22.69 -29.49
CA GLY A 287 5.29 23.22 -28.61
C GLY A 287 4.60 22.17 -27.74
N PRO A 288 3.74 22.62 -26.80
CA PRO A 288 3.02 21.75 -25.89
C PRO A 288 2.09 20.79 -26.65
N PRO A 289 2.06 19.49 -26.29
CA PRO A 289 1.01 18.58 -26.75
C PRO A 289 -0.31 18.90 -26.04
N HIS A 290 -1.43 18.41 -26.59
CA HIS A 290 -2.66 18.29 -25.81
C HIS A 290 -2.49 17.17 -24.78
N ILE A 291 -2.70 17.46 -23.50
CA ILE A 291 -2.58 16.50 -22.40
C ILE A 291 -3.96 16.22 -21.81
N ARG A 292 -4.42 14.98 -21.91
CA ARG A 292 -5.62 14.48 -21.25
C ARG A 292 -5.22 13.55 -20.10
N ILE A 293 -5.78 13.74 -18.90
CA ILE A 293 -5.52 12.87 -17.75
C ILE A 293 -6.83 12.24 -17.27
N THR A 294 -6.93 10.91 -17.29
CA THR A 294 -7.95 10.18 -16.53
C THR A 294 -7.35 9.80 -15.19
N GLY A 295 -7.73 10.52 -14.14
CA GLY A 295 -7.26 10.28 -12.79
C GLY A 295 -8.23 9.37 -12.02
N ILE A 296 -7.77 8.17 -11.66
CA ILE A 296 -8.53 7.17 -10.91
C ILE A 296 -8.10 7.21 -9.44
N ASP A 297 -9.08 7.30 -8.53
CA ASP A 297 -8.88 7.26 -7.07
C ASP A 297 -10.26 7.06 -6.39
N ASP A 298 -10.28 6.45 -5.21
CA ASP A 298 -11.50 6.04 -4.54
C ASP A 298 -12.20 7.17 -3.77
N SER A 299 -13.46 6.96 -3.38
CA SER A 299 -14.30 7.95 -2.70
C SER A 299 -14.02 8.11 -1.20
N VAL A 300 -13.44 7.10 -0.53
CA VAL A 300 -12.99 7.18 0.88
C VAL A 300 -11.74 8.07 0.95
N SER A 301 -10.83 7.91 0.00
CA SER A 301 -9.63 8.75 -0.14
C SER A 301 -9.95 10.23 -0.46
N ALA A 302 -11.21 10.59 -0.73
CA ALA A 302 -11.65 11.99 -0.85
C ALA A 302 -11.43 12.81 0.44
N TYR A 303 -11.46 12.17 1.62
CA TYR A 303 -11.11 12.85 2.87
C TYR A 303 -9.63 13.29 2.85
N ALA A 304 -8.72 12.33 2.62
CA ALA A 304 -7.28 12.58 2.53
C ALA A 304 -6.89 13.53 1.39
N ARG A 305 -7.74 13.68 0.36
CA ARG A 305 -7.55 14.66 -0.72
C ARG A 305 -8.07 16.08 -0.41
N ASN A 306 -8.71 16.29 0.74
CA ASN A 306 -9.52 17.47 1.07
C ASN A 306 -10.62 17.77 0.03
N GLY A 307 -11.25 16.73 -0.51
CA GLY A 307 -12.40 16.81 -1.41
C GLY A 307 -12.37 15.85 -2.60
N GLY A 308 -13.37 16.00 -3.47
CA GLY A 308 -13.54 15.17 -4.67
C GLY A 308 -12.49 15.44 -5.75
N LEU A 309 -12.33 14.47 -6.67
CA LEU A 309 -11.40 14.53 -7.81
C LEU A 309 -11.58 15.77 -8.71
N GLN A 310 -12.75 16.40 -8.70
CA GLN A 310 -13.01 17.68 -9.37
C GLN A 310 -12.03 18.79 -8.92
N LEU A 311 -11.65 18.83 -7.63
CA LEU A 311 -10.67 19.80 -7.12
C LEU A 311 -9.23 19.50 -7.60
N VAL A 312 -8.93 18.25 -7.94
CA VAL A 312 -7.65 17.85 -8.54
C VAL A 312 -7.63 18.29 -10.00
N GLY A 313 -8.69 17.99 -10.75
CA GLY A 313 -8.87 18.43 -12.14
C GLY A 313 -8.87 19.95 -12.31
N GLN A 314 -9.45 20.70 -11.37
CA GLN A 314 -9.40 22.17 -11.35
C GLN A 314 -7.97 22.69 -11.13
N ARG A 315 -7.23 22.15 -10.16
CA ARG A 315 -5.84 22.53 -9.87
C ARG A 315 -4.91 22.21 -11.05
N LEU A 316 -5.03 21.03 -11.66
CA LEU A 316 -4.27 20.65 -12.84
C LEU A 316 -4.62 21.52 -14.06
N SER A 317 -5.91 21.77 -14.32
CA SER A 317 -6.36 22.67 -15.39
C SER A 317 -5.85 24.10 -15.23
N HIS A 318 -5.85 24.63 -14.00
CA HIS A 318 -5.31 25.95 -13.71
C HIS A 318 -3.80 25.99 -13.97
N PHE A 319 -3.05 24.99 -13.47
CA PHE A 319 -1.60 24.92 -13.68
C PHE A 319 -1.24 24.75 -15.16
N ALA A 320 -1.92 23.88 -15.90
CA ALA A 320 -1.71 23.72 -17.34
C ALA A 320 -1.95 25.02 -18.11
N LYS A 321 -2.99 25.79 -17.74
CA LYS A 321 -3.26 27.11 -18.30
C LYS A 321 -2.14 28.12 -18.04
N LEU A 322 -1.50 28.11 -16.87
CA LEU A 322 -0.34 28.97 -16.58
C LEU A 322 0.86 28.67 -17.51
N TRP A 323 1.00 27.42 -17.96
CA TRP A 323 2.06 26.98 -18.89
C TRP A 323 1.59 26.93 -20.36
N ASN A 324 0.40 27.46 -20.69
CA ASN A 324 -0.22 27.43 -22.02
C ASN A 324 -0.37 26.02 -22.64
N VAL A 325 -0.51 24.99 -21.81
CA VAL A 325 -0.72 23.60 -22.24
C VAL A 325 -2.22 23.34 -22.45
N PRO A 326 -2.66 22.88 -23.64
CA PRO A 326 -4.04 22.42 -23.84
C PRO A 326 -4.29 21.18 -22.98
N PHE A 327 -5.32 21.22 -22.12
CA PHE A 327 -5.48 20.25 -21.05
C PHE A 327 -6.93 19.84 -20.79
N GLU A 328 -7.14 18.56 -20.52
CA GLU A 328 -8.42 17.97 -20.12
C GLU A 328 -8.24 16.96 -18.97
N PHE A 329 -9.22 16.87 -18.07
CA PHE A 329 -9.20 15.94 -16.93
C PHE A 329 -10.52 15.18 -16.79
N HIS A 330 -10.44 13.86 -16.63
CA HIS A 330 -11.56 12.99 -16.26
C HIS A 330 -11.34 12.38 -14.88
N ALA A 331 -12.39 12.33 -14.08
CA ALA A 331 -12.38 11.78 -12.73
C ALA A 331 -12.94 10.34 -12.71
N GLY A 332 -12.07 9.34 -12.52
CA GLY A 332 -12.46 7.96 -12.24
C GLY A 332 -12.65 7.74 -10.75
N ALA A 333 -13.81 8.12 -10.21
CA ALA A 333 -14.11 8.06 -8.76
C ALA A 333 -14.41 6.61 -8.29
N MET A 334 -13.40 5.74 -8.33
CA MET A 334 -13.50 4.30 -8.12
C MET A 334 -12.18 3.69 -7.61
N PHE A 335 -12.24 2.53 -6.97
CA PHE A 335 -11.03 1.73 -6.69
C PHE A 335 -10.44 1.17 -8.00
N GLY A 336 -9.11 1.12 -8.12
CA GLY A 336 -8.44 0.50 -9.27
C GLY A 336 -8.83 -0.98 -9.49
N SER A 337 -9.18 -1.70 -8.41
CA SER A 337 -9.72 -3.07 -8.46
C SER A 337 -11.05 -3.20 -9.21
N ASN A 338 -11.75 -2.09 -9.45
CA ASN A 338 -13.07 -2.01 -10.06
C ASN A 338 -13.02 -1.33 -11.44
N ALA A 339 -11.84 -0.96 -11.94
CA ALA A 339 -11.71 -0.34 -13.25
C ALA A 339 -12.01 -1.33 -14.39
N GLU A 340 -12.81 -0.85 -15.34
CA GLU A 340 -13.23 -1.50 -16.58
C GLU A 340 -13.02 -0.55 -17.76
N LEU A 341 -13.00 -1.10 -18.99
CA LEU A 341 -12.65 -0.37 -20.22
C LEU A 341 -13.46 0.92 -20.42
N GLU A 342 -14.76 0.86 -20.12
CA GLU A 342 -15.71 1.97 -20.28
C GLU A 342 -15.38 3.18 -19.38
N ASN A 343 -14.75 2.95 -18.22
CA ASN A 343 -14.41 4.01 -17.27
C ASN A 343 -13.17 4.83 -17.71
N LEU A 344 -12.39 4.33 -18.68
CA LEU A 344 -11.09 4.88 -19.04
C LEU A 344 -11.17 5.98 -20.11
N THR A 345 -12.36 6.24 -20.67
CA THR A 345 -12.67 7.34 -21.61
C THR A 345 -11.68 7.48 -22.78
N LEU A 346 -11.32 6.37 -23.45
CA LEU A 346 -10.37 6.39 -24.58
C LEU A 346 -10.87 7.26 -25.74
N THR A 347 -9.96 8.06 -26.32
CA THR A 347 -10.23 8.85 -27.53
C THR A 347 -9.29 8.45 -28.67
N PRO A 348 -9.80 8.19 -29.90
CA PRO A 348 -8.95 7.83 -31.03
C PRO A 348 -7.90 8.89 -31.39
N GLY A 349 -6.72 8.42 -31.79
CA GLY A 349 -5.61 9.27 -32.24
C GLY A 349 -4.83 9.97 -31.13
N GLU A 350 -4.82 9.41 -29.91
CA GLU A 350 -4.00 9.87 -28.79
C GLU A 350 -2.97 8.80 -28.40
N ALA A 351 -1.77 9.23 -28.01
CA ALA A 351 -0.75 8.34 -27.50
C ALA A 351 -0.96 8.12 -26.00
N LEU A 352 -1.19 6.85 -25.63
CA LEU A 352 -1.56 6.47 -24.27
C LEU A 352 -0.34 6.09 -23.43
N ALA A 353 -0.27 6.63 -22.21
CA ALA A 353 0.54 6.11 -21.12
C ALA A 353 -0.34 5.74 -19.91
N VAL A 354 0.11 4.77 -19.11
CA VAL A 354 -0.59 4.35 -17.88
C VAL A 354 0.40 4.33 -16.71
N ASN A 355 0.00 4.90 -15.57
CA ASN A 355 0.85 5.06 -14.40
C ASN A 355 0.26 4.33 -13.18
N PHE A 356 1.06 3.48 -12.55
CA PHE A 356 0.76 2.81 -11.28
C PHE A 356 1.71 3.31 -10.18
N PRO A 357 1.39 4.41 -9.47
CA PRO A 357 2.22 4.93 -8.41
C PRO A 357 1.77 4.38 -7.05
N LEU A 358 2.53 3.41 -6.50
CA LEU A 358 2.38 2.92 -5.13
C LEU A 358 0.95 2.47 -4.80
N MET A 359 0.36 1.58 -5.62
CA MET A 359 -1.04 1.17 -5.52
C MET A 359 -1.28 -0.32 -5.77
N LEU A 360 -0.52 -1.00 -6.65
CA LEU A 360 -0.85 -2.40 -7.01
C LEU A 360 -0.78 -3.32 -5.78
N HIS A 361 0.05 -2.97 -4.79
CA HIS A 361 0.11 -3.65 -3.50
C HIS A 361 -1.19 -3.56 -2.68
N HIS A 362 -2.05 -2.55 -2.86
CA HIS A 362 -3.36 -2.45 -2.18
C HIS A 362 -4.43 -3.35 -2.78
N MET A 363 -4.29 -3.78 -4.04
CA MET A 363 -5.27 -4.66 -4.66
C MET A 363 -5.25 -6.07 -4.06
N PRO A 364 -6.42 -6.70 -3.82
CA PRO A 364 -6.51 -8.09 -3.41
C PRO A 364 -5.75 -9.02 -4.36
N ASP A 365 -4.97 -9.91 -3.77
CA ASP A 365 -4.20 -10.95 -4.46
C ASP A 365 -4.96 -12.29 -4.49
N GLU A 366 -4.28 -13.32 -4.97
CA GLU A 366 -4.80 -14.68 -5.12
C GLU A 366 -5.11 -15.36 -3.76
N SER A 367 -4.57 -14.86 -2.64
CA SER A 367 -4.89 -15.34 -1.28
C SER A 367 -6.16 -14.71 -0.69
N VAL A 368 -6.74 -13.71 -1.38
CA VAL A 368 -7.91 -12.94 -0.92
C VAL A 368 -9.08 -13.02 -1.89
N SER A 369 -8.81 -13.05 -3.20
CA SER A 369 -9.86 -13.02 -4.24
C SER A 369 -9.49 -13.88 -5.45
N THR A 370 -10.35 -14.85 -5.76
CA THR A 370 -10.25 -15.68 -6.97
C THR A 370 -10.39 -14.88 -8.28
N HIS A 371 -10.84 -13.62 -8.21
CA HIS A 371 -10.96 -12.72 -9.36
C HIS A 371 -9.59 -12.22 -9.88
N ASN A 372 -8.50 -12.40 -9.12
CA ASN A 372 -7.13 -11.94 -9.47
C ASN A 372 -7.11 -10.51 -10.05
N HIS A 373 -7.44 -9.53 -9.19
CA HIS A 373 -7.61 -8.13 -9.60
C HIS A 373 -6.32 -7.55 -10.20
N ARG A 374 -5.16 -7.95 -9.68
CA ARG A 374 -3.82 -7.52 -10.14
C ARG A 374 -3.61 -7.89 -11.61
N ASP A 375 -3.70 -9.17 -11.97
CA ASP A 375 -3.45 -9.59 -13.35
C ASP A 375 -4.63 -9.23 -14.28
N ARG A 376 -5.86 -9.16 -13.77
CA ARG A 376 -7.02 -8.66 -14.53
C ARG A 376 -6.79 -7.22 -14.99
N LEU A 377 -6.30 -6.35 -14.09
CA LEU A 377 -6.02 -4.95 -14.41
C LEU A 377 -4.86 -4.81 -15.38
N LEU A 378 -3.78 -5.61 -15.23
CA LEU A 378 -2.67 -5.60 -16.18
C LEU A 378 -3.10 -6.06 -17.58
N ARG A 379 -3.94 -7.10 -17.71
CA ARG A 379 -4.50 -7.52 -19.00
C ARG A 379 -5.44 -6.47 -19.61
N LEU A 380 -6.27 -5.81 -18.79
CA LEU A 380 -7.07 -4.66 -19.24
C LEU A 380 -6.17 -3.57 -19.80
N VAL A 381 -5.14 -3.15 -19.07
CA VAL A 381 -4.20 -2.11 -19.52
C VAL A 381 -3.43 -2.54 -20.78
N LYS A 382 -3.04 -3.81 -20.92
CA LYS A 382 -2.40 -4.29 -22.16
C LYS A 382 -3.35 -4.18 -23.36
N SER A 383 -4.64 -4.47 -23.18
CA SER A 383 -5.65 -4.36 -24.26
C SER A 383 -5.81 -2.94 -24.81
N LEU A 384 -5.48 -1.91 -24.03
CA LEU A 384 -5.50 -0.51 -24.46
C LEU A 384 -4.35 -0.16 -25.43
N SER A 385 -3.36 -1.05 -25.57
CA SER A 385 -2.13 -0.85 -26.37
C SER A 385 -1.38 0.46 -26.03
N PRO A 386 -1.05 0.72 -24.74
CA PRO A 386 -0.30 1.92 -24.33
C PRO A 386 1.11 1.92 -24.94
N LYS A 387 1.66 3.11 -25.22
CA LYS A 387 3.08 3.25 -25.61
C LYS A 387 4.03 2.98 -24.45
N VAL A 388 3.59 3.28 -23.22
CA VAL A 388 4.34 2.99 -22.00
C VAL A 388 3.42 2.76 -20.81
N VAL A 389 3.79 1.83 -19.93
CA VAL A 389 3.21 1.66 -18.59
C VAL A 389 4.30 1.80 -17.55
N THR A 390 4.11 2.68 -16.57
CA THR A 390 5.05 2.90 -15.45
C THR A 390 4.55 2.25 -14.17
N LEU A 391 5.47 1.62 -13.43
CA LEU A 391 5.21 1.04 -12.12
C LEU A 391 6.21 1.59 -11.11
N VAL A 392 5.70 2.12 -10.00
CA VAL A 392 6.49 2.50 -8.82
C VAL A 392 5.93 1.74 -7.62
N GLU A 393 6.75 0.93 -6.95
CA GLU A 393 6.32 0.05 -5.86
C GLU A 393 7.35 -0.01 -4.72
N GLN A 394 6.90 -0.41 -3.53
CA GLN A 394 7.77 -0.56 -2.35
C GLN A 394 8.50 -1.91 -2.38
N GLU A 395 9.83 -1.90 -2.25
CA GLU A 395 10.66 -3.10 -2.37
C GLU A 395 10.75 -3.87 -1.04
N ALA A 396 9.63 -4.49 -0.67
CA ALA A 396 9.50 -5.32 0.52
C ALA A 396 8.72 -6.61 0.24
N ASN A 397 9.08 -7.73 0.89
CA ASN A 397 8.31 -8.97 0.84
C ASN A 397 7.34 -9.11 2.02
N THR A 398 6.44 -8.12 2.20
CA THR A 398 5.43 -8.21 3.25
C THR A 398 4.23 -9.05 2.84
N ASN A 399 3.96 -9.26 1.55
CA ASN A 399 2.77 -10.00 1.15
C ASN A 399 2.84 -11.51 1.45
N THR A 400 3.81 -12.20 0.86
CA THR A 400 3.79 -13.68 0.72
C THR A 400 4.32 -14.45 1.93
N ALA A 401 4.97 -13.77 2.86
CA ALA A 401 5.63 -14.40 4.00
C ALA A 401 4.64 -14.76 5.14
N PRO A 402 4.83 -15.90 5.84
CA PRO A 402 4.14 -16.19 7.09
C PRO A 402 4.41 -15.12 8.16
N PHE A 403 3.57 -15.05 9.19
CA PHE A 403 3.50 -13.91 10.12
C PHE A 403 4.86 -13.48 10.71
N VAL A 404 5.68 -14.40 11.24
CA VAL A 404 6.97 -14.07 11.85
C VAL A 404 7.98 -13.54 10.83
N GLN A 405 8.09 -14.17 9.67
CA GLN A 405 8.99 -13.74 8.58
C GLN A 405 8.55 -12.38 8.02
N ARG A 406 7.23 -12.17 7.89
CA ARG A 406 6.63 -10.89 7.52
C ARG A 406 6.96 -9.80 8.53
N PHE A 407 6.78 -10.08 9.83
CA PHE A 407 7.10 -9.14 10.91
C PHE A 407 8.58 -8.73 10.90
N ILE A 408 9.49 -9.68 10.65
CA ILE A 408 10.93 -9.41 10.52
C ILE A 408 11.23 -8.52 9.30
N GLU A 409 10.61 -8.78 8.15
CA GLU A 409 10.77 -7.93 6.95
C GLU A 409 10.18 -6.53 7.16
N THR A 410 9.02 -6.40 7.81
CA THR A 410 8.46 -5.09 8.21
C THR A 410 9.43 -4.35 9.13
N LEU A 411 9.96 -5.00 10.17
CA LEU A 411 10.93 -4.40 11.10
C LEU A 411 12.20 -3.93 10.37
N ASN A 412 12.70 -4.71 9.41
CA ASN A 412 13.89 -4.39 8.63
C ASN A 412 13.65 -3.25 7.62
N TYR A 413 12.54 -3.29 6.89
CA TYR A 413 12.17 -2.25 5.92
C TYR A 413 11.90 -0.92 6.62
N TYR A 414 11.03 -0.89 7.64
CA TYR A 414 10.72 0.34 8.34
C TYR A 414 11.87 0.83 9.24
N THR A 415 12.83 -0.03 9.65
CA THR A 415 14.09 0.47 10.26
C THR A 415 14.75 1.49 9.33
N ALA A 416 14.88 1.15 8.05
CA ALA A 416 15.53 2.02 7.08
C ALA A 416 14.76 3.34 6.90
N ILE A 417 13.42 3.27 6.80
CA ILE A 417 12.53 4.45 6.71
C ILE A 417 12.63 5.36 7.95
N PHE A 418 12.68 4.79 9.16
CA PHE A 418 12.74 5.57 10.40
C PHE A 418 14.13 6.18 10.64
N GLU A 419 15.21 5.50 10.24
CA GLU A 419 16.57 6.05 10.22
C GLU A 419 16.73 7.18 9.20
N SER A 420 16.07 7.07 8.03
CA SER A 420 16.19 8.05 6.95
C SER A 420 15.34 9.31 7.15
N ILE A 421 14.38 9.26 8.08
CA ILE A 421 13.69 10.43 8.65
C ILE A 421 14.52 11.07 9.77
N ASP A 422 15.18 10.28 10.63
CA ASP A 422 15.99 10.75 11.77
C ASP A 422 17.15 11.68 11.38
N VAL A 423 17.69 11.52 10.16
CA VAL A 423 18.74 12.41 9.62
C VAL A 423 18.21 13.74 9.08
N LYS A 424 16.89 13.93 9.03
CA LYS A 424 16.24 15.08 8.37
C LYS A 424 15.33 15.88 9.30
N LEU A 425 14.62 15.23 10.22
CA LEU A 425 13.66 15.86 11.12
C LEU A 425 13.99 15.54 12.59
N PRO A 426 13.93 16.51 13.54
CA PRO A 426 14.31 16.29 14.94
C PRO A 426 13.45 15.27 15.73
N ARG A 427 14.03 14.68 16.78
CA ARG A 427 13.40 13.66 17.63
C ARG A 427 12.37 14.19 18.63
N GLU A 428 12.30 15.51 18.78
CA GLU A 428 11.33 16.24 19.58
C GLU A 428 10.32 17.01 18.70
N ASP A 429 10.54 17.06 17.37
CA ASP A 429 9.65 17.76 16.43
C ASP A 429 8.31 17.03 16.31
N LYS A 430 7.21 17.78 16.49
CA LYS A 430 5.84 17.30 16.40
C LYS A 430 5.43 16.94 14.98
N GLU A 431 5.89 17.68 13.97
CA GLU A 431 5.55 17.39 12.57
C GLU A 431 6.07 16.01 12.18
N ARG A 432 7.27 15.65 12.64
CA ARG A 432 7.82 14.31 12.45
C ARG A 432 7.07 13.21 13.22
N ILE A 433 6.56 13.46 14.43
CA ILE A 433 5.66 12.50 15.12
C ILE A 433 4.39 12.31 14.29
N ASN A 434 3.79 13.41 13.81
CA ASN A 434 2.57 13.36 13.02
C ASN A 434 2.78 12.63 11.67
N VAL A 435 3.91 12.87 10.99
CA VAL A 435 4.34 12.13 9.80
C VAL A 435 4.46 10.64 10.10
N GLU A 436 5.16 10.25 11.17
CA GLU A 436 5.35 8.83 11.51
C GLU A 436 4.02 8.16 11.89
N GLN A 437 3.18 8.84 12.67
CA GLN A 437 1.88 8.33 13.12
C GLN A 437 0.83 8.24 12.00
N HIS A 438 0.73 9.26 11.14
CA HIS A 438 -0.35 9.37 10.15
C HIS A 438 0.05 8.90 8.73
N CYS A 439 1.34 8.89 8.40
CA CYS A 439 1.82 8.44 7.09
C CYS A 439 2.46 7.04 7.09
N LEU A 440 2.89 6.50 8.24
CA LEU A 440 3.64 5.22 8.30
C LEU A 440 3.07 4.19 9.27
N ALA A 441 2.69 4.59 10.49
CA ALA A 441 2.27 3.68 11.55
C ALA A 441 0.99 2.90 11.20
N ARG A 442 0.06 3.53 10.48
CA ARG A 442 -1.15 2.88 9.92
C ARG A 442 -0.79 1.65 9.10
N ASP A 443 0.27 1.75 8.29
CA ASP A 443 0.65 0.72 7.32
C ASP A 443 1.40 -0.41 8.04
N VAL A 444 2.34 -0.05 8.94
CA VAL A 444 2.99 -0.98 9.88
C VAL A 444 1.96 -1.82 10.65
N VAL A 445 0.94 -1.16 11.23
CA VAL A 445 -0.13 -1.84 11.97
C VAL A 445 -0.98 -2.73 11.06
N ASN A 446 -1.27 -2.32 9.82
CA ASN A 446 -2.03 -3.18 8.89
C ASN A 446 -1.28 -4.47 8.54
N ILE A 447 0.04 -4.39 8.25
CA ILE A 447 0.86 -5.55 7.88
C ILE A 447 0.96 -6.58 9.01
N ILE A 448 0.99 -6.10 10.26
CA ILE A 448 1.17 -6.92 11.47
C ILE A 448 -0.18 -7.45 12.01
N ALA A 449 -1.17 -6.57 12.14
CA ALA A 449 -2.39 -6.85 12.91
C ALA A 449 -3.55 -7.40 12.08
N CYS A 450 -3.55 -7.19 10.76
CA CYS A 450 -4.63 -7.64 9.88
C CYS A 450 -4.24 -8.93 9.13
N GLU A 451 -5.27 -9.66 8.67
CA GLU A 451 -5.16 -10.80 7.74
C GLU A 451 -6.29 -10.74 6.69
N GLY A 452 -6.27 -11.66 5.72
CA GLY A 452 -7.36 -11.82 4.74
C GLY A 452 -7.69 -10.52 3.97
N VAL A 453 -8.99 -10.22 3.85
CA VAL A 453 -9.50 -8.99 3.20
C VAL A 453 -9.14 -7.69 3.94
N GLU A 454 -8.79 -7.76 5.23
CA GLU A 454 -8.54 -6.57 6.04
C GLU A 454 -7.07 -6.14 6.04
N ARG A 455 -6.17 -7.04 5.60
CA ARG A 455 -4.77 -6.73 5.28
C ARG A 455 -4.70 -6.21 3.83
N ILE A 456 -4.52 -4.90 3.72
CA ILE A 456 -4.47 -4.15 2.46
C ILE A 456 -3.01 -3.91 2.04
N GLU A 457 -2.12 -3.70 3.00
CA GLU A 457 -0.69 -3.45 2.74
C GLU A 457 0.04 -4.75 2.39
N ARG A 458 0.11 -5.04 1.07
CA ARG A 458 0.61 -6.31 0.53
C ARG A 458 1.69 -6.09 -0.54
N HIS A 459 2.79 -5.48 -0.10
CA HIS A 459 3.96 -5.20 -0.94
C HIS A 459 4.63 -6.50 -1.43
N GLU A 460 5.08 -6.49 -2.68
CA GLU A 460 5.79 -7.61 -3.31
C GLU A 460 7.08 -7.06 -3.95
N LEU A 461 8.19 -7.79 -3.84
CA LEU A 461 9.46 -7.44 -4.50
C LEU A 461 9.27 -7.32 -6.02
N LEU A 462 10.02 -6.42 -6.66
CA LEU A 462 9.85 -6.10 -8.09
C LEU A 462 9.91 -7.34 -9.00
N GLY A 463 10.68 -8.37 -8.64
CA GLY A 463 10.72 -9.65 -9.39
C GLY A 463 9.35 -10.31 -9.56
N LYS A 464 8.44 -10.21 -8.59
CA LYS A 464 7.07 -10.74 -8.70
C LYS A 464 6.21 -9.83 -9.59
N TRP A 465 6.32 -8.51 -9.48
CA TRP A 465 5.65 -7.58 -10.38
C TRP A 465 6.08 -7.77 -11.84
N ARG A 466 7.39 -7.90 -12.09
CA ARG A 466 7.95 -8.20 -13.43
C ARG A 466 7.33 -9.47 -14.01
N SER A 467 7.19 -10.51 -13.20
CA SER A 467 6.56 -11.77 -13.61
C SER A 467 5.09 -11.56 -14.03
N ARG A 468 4.31 -10.80 -13.25
CA ARG A 468 2.91 -10.43 -13.58
C ARG A 468 2.82 -9.64 -14.90
N PHE A 469 3.67 -8.63 -15.09
CA PHE A 469 3.71 -7.83 -16.32
C PHE A 469 4.08 -8.68 -17.55
N MET A 470 5.11 -9.54 -17.45
CA MET A 470 5.49 -10.44 -18.54
C MET A 470 4.37 -11.45 -18.88
N MET A 471 3.70 -12.03 -17.87
CA MET A 471 2.53 -12.90 -18.08
C MET A 471 1.31 -12.18 -18.68
N ALA A 472 1.18 -10.87 -18.46
CA ALA A 472 0.17 -10.02 -19.11
C ALA A 472 0.59 -9.56 -20.53
N GLY A 473 1.75 -10.00 -21.04
CA GLY A 473 2.22 -9.69 -22.40
C GLY A 473 2.98 -8.37 -22.53
N PHE A 474 3.46 -7.79 -21.43
CA PHE A 474 4.35 -6.62 -21.47
C PHE A 474 5.82 -7.00 -21.65
N THR A 475 6.57 -6.13 -22.31
CA THR A 475 8.04 -6.17 -22.42
C THR A 475 8.66 -4.99 -21.68
N PRO A 476 9.82 -5.14 -21.00
CA PRO A 476 10.44 -4.03 -20.28
C PRO A 476 10.83 -2.86 -21.20
N TYR A 477 10.58 -1.64 -20.77
CA TYR A 477 11.06 -0.40 -21.38
C TYR A 477 12.18 0.17 -20.50
N PRO A 478 13.47 0.07 -20.90
CA PRO A 478 14.59 0.57 -20.09
C PRO A 478 14.52 2.08 -19.89
N LEU A 479 14.77 2.54 -18.66
CA LEU A 479 14.79 3.97 -18.33
C LEU A 479 16.05 4.63 -18.91
N SER A 480 15.88 5.74 -19.64
CA SER A 480 16.98 6.37 -20.38
C SER A 480 18.08 6.93 -19.45
N PRO A 481 19.38 6.63 -19.67
CA PRO A 481 20.46 7.00 -18.78
C PRO A 481 20.59 8.50 -18.46
N VAL A 482 20.11 9.39 -19.36
CA VAL A 482 20.11 10.84 -19.15
C VAL A 482 19.17 11.23 -18.00
N PHE A 483 18.01 10.57 -17.90
CA PHE A 483 17.08 10.78 -16.79
C PHE A 483 17.58 10.10 -15.52
N ASN A 484 18.20 8.92 -15.61
CA ASN A 484 18.79 8.22 -14.46
C ASN A 484 19.89 9.09 -13.81
N ALA A 485 20.72 9.76 -14.62
CA ALA A 485 21.69 10.75 -14.15
C ALA A 485 21.03 12.01 -13.55
N THR A 486 19.90 12.47 -14.11
CA THR A 486 19.15 13.62 -13.56
C THR A 486 18.51 13.29 -12.21
N ILE A 487 17.98 12.08 -12.04
CA ILE A 487 17.45 11.57 -10.77
C ILE A 487 18.57 11.48 -9.73
N LYS A 488 19.75 10.97 -10.11
CA LYS A 488 20.94 10.94 -9.25
C LYS A 488 21.34 12.34 -8.77
N ALA A 489 21.44 13.32 -9.67
CA ALA A 489 21.77 14.70 -9.33
C ALA A 489 20.73 15.39 -8.41
N VAL A 490 19.47 14.93 -8.40
CA VAL A 490 18.47 15.36 -7.41
C VAL A 490 18.69 14.66 -6.06
N LEU A 491 19.01 13.36 -6.04
CA LEU A 491 19.31 12.61 -4.82
C LEU A 491 20.59 13.10 -4.11
N GLU A 492 21.54 13.70 -4.83
CA GLU A 492 22.73 14.37 -4.26
C GLU A 492 22.39 15.57 -3.34
N ASN A 493 21.14 16.03 -3.30
CA ASN A 493 20.64 17.05 -2.35
C ASN A 493 20.07 16.44 -1.04
N TYR A 494 20.05 15.11 -0.93
CA TYR A 494 19.62 14.36 0.25
C TYR A 494 20.84 13.77 0.99
N ASN A 495 20.61 13.04 2.08
CA ASN A 495 21.70 12.45 2.86
C ASN A 495 22.46 11.36 2.06
N GLU A 496 23.79 11.32 2.18
CA GLU A 496 24.70 10.36 1.51
C GLU A 496 24.36 8.87 1.66
N LYS A 497 23.54 8.51 2.66
CA LYS A 497 23.07 7.13 2.89
C LYS A 497 21.92 6.73 1.94
N TYR A 498 21.31 7.65 1.21
CA TYR A 498 20.39 7.32 0.13
C TYR A 498 21.18 6.79 -1.08
N THR A 499 20.75 5.65 -1.61
CA THR A 499 21.39 4.98 -2.75
C THR A 499 20.47 4.96 -3.97
N LEU A 500 21.06 4.96 -5.16
CA LEU A 500 20.38 4.74 -6.43
C LEU A 500 21.10 3.62 -7.17
N GLU A 501 20.42 2.48 -7.33
CA GLU A 501 20.90 1.33 -8.10
C GLU A 501 20.10 1.22 -9.40
N GLU A 502 20.78 1.08 -10.54
CA GLU A 502 20.16 0.69 -11.81
C GLU A 502 20.45 -0.79 -12.04
N LYS A 503 19.39 -1.60 -12.12
CA LYS A 503 19.50 -3.07 -12.19
C LYS A 503 18.37 -3.68 -12.99
N ASP A 504 18.73 -4.59 -13.90
CA ASP A 504 17.81 -5.35 -14.76
C ASP A 504 16.82 -4.46 -15.55
N GLY A 505 17.18 -3.20 -15.85
CA GLY A 505 16.31 -2.22 -16.52
C GLY A 505 15.33 -1.46 -15.61
N ALA A 506 15.48 -1.57 -14.28
CA ALA A 506 14.73 -0.83 -13.27
C ALA A 506 15.66 0.05 -12.43
N LEU A 507 15.11 1.09 -11.80
CA LEU A 507 15.78 1.89 -10.78
C LEU A 507 15.29 1.51 -9.38
N TYR A 508 16.22 1.47 -8.42
CA TYR A 508 15.92 1.25 -7.01
C TYR A 508 16.47 2.42 -6.19
N LEU A 509 15.59 3.13 -5.49
CA LEU A 509 15.96 4.02 -4.40
C LEU A 509 16.14 3.17 -3.13
N GLY A 510 17.30 3.25 -2.51
CA GLY A 510 17.61 2.56 -1.26
C GLY A 510 18.06 3.49 -0.15
N TRP A 511 18.20 2.92 1.04
CA TRP A 511 18.87 3.50 2.19
C TRP A 511 19.89 2.51 2.75
N LYS A 512 21.15 2.92 2.82
CA LYS A 512 22.31 2.05 3.08
C LYS A 512 22.30 0.84 2.13
N ASN A 513 21.89 -0.33 2.63
CA ASN A 513 21.84 -1.61 1.95
C ASN A 513 20.41 -2.20 1.81
N LYS A 514 19.36 -1.44 2.16
CA LYS A 514 17.95 -1.84 1.97
C LYS A 514 17.33 -1.01 0.86
N ALA A 515 16.88 -1.67 -0.21
CA ALA A 515 16.03 -1.04 -1.21
C ALA A 515 14.68 -0.63 -0.58
N LEU A 516 14.17 0.53 -0.96
CA LEU A 516 12.94 1.12 -0.42
C LEU A 516 11.85 1.21 -1.48
N VAL A 517 12.17 1.83 -2.63
CA VAL A 517 11.22 2.04 -3.72
C VAL A 517 11.86 1.60 -5.03
N ALA A 518 11.18 0.72 -5.76
CA ALA A 518 11.54 0.28 -7.09
C ALA A 518 10.70 1.02 -8.14
N SER A 519 11.29 1.31 -9.31
CA SER A 519 10.64 1.98 -10.43
C SER A 519 11.04 1.36 -11.76
N CYS A 520 10.07 1.08 -12.63
CA CYS A 520 10.31 0.50 -13.95
C CYS A 520 9.22 0.89 -14.96
N ALA A 521 9.50 0.70 -16.25
CA ALA A 521 8.58 0.97 -17.34
C ALA A 521 8.46 -0.25 -18.29
N TRP A 522 7.38 -0.27 -19.07
CA TRP A 522 6.95 -1.40 -19.89
C TRP A 522 6.24 -0.95 -21.17
N GLN A 523 6.19 -1.81 -22.20
CA GLN A 523 5.34 -1.68 -23.40
C GLN A 523 4.59 -2.99 -23.71
#